data_AF-A0A4S3JGK6-F1
#
_entry.id   AF-A0A4S3JGK6-F1
#
_cell.length_a   1.000
_cell.length_b   1.000
_cell.length_c   1.000
_cell.angle_alpha   90.00
_cell.angle_beta   90.00
_cell.angle_gamma   90.00
#
_symmetry.space_group_name_H-M   'P 1'
#
loop_
_entity.id
_entity.type
_entity.pdbx_description
1 polymer ?
#
loop_
_entity_poly.entity_id
_entity_poly.type
_entity_poly.pdbx_seq_one_letter_code
_entity_poly.pdbx_strand_id
1 'polypeptide(L)'
;MQFLQSLLLLLPVVLNVSANVEKTIFIAPSLTTIPTVDPSLDDLGLQRLSPLNPILRTQLNASFPTDDSLGTDSWYFLENLTPGRRYEARICWLATQPTDFTLTTYTLLDAIEDPALFSSISVYSAARLADYPPQDIPPDSASTDPSPTTESVLFLRVRAAADYYSLDRSLMESVPPVRADIILDPFLGNVFPLSLVPTACYMCVIGCVAALLGSWVWGQFGKVAEPLSARQALEKRKTK
;
A
#
# COMPACT_ATOMS: atom_id res chain seq x y z
N MET A 1 30.66 7.49 21.83
CA MET A 1 31.02 8.14 20.54
C MET A 1 31.10 7.16 19.38
N GLN A 2 31.78 6.01 19.51
CA GLN A 2 31.89 5.01 18.42
C GLN A 2 30.53 4.52 17.87
N PHE A 3 29.55 4.20 18.72
CA PHE A 3 28.20 3.79 18.29
C PHE A 3 27.48 4.85 17.45
N LEU A 4 27.58 6.13 17.84
CA LEU A 4 26.97 7.25 17.12
C LEU A 4 27.65 7.45 15.75
N GLN A 5 28.96 7.22 15.69
CA GLN A 5 29.78 7.30 14.48
C GLN A 5 29.48 6.14 13.51
N SER A 6 29.28 4.92 14.03
CA SER A 6 28.81 3.77 13.25
C SER A 6 27.38 3.96 12.71
N LEU A 7 26.49 4.58 13.49
CA LEU A 7 25.13 4.92 13.04
C LEU A 7 25.15 5.99 11.94
N LEU A 8 26.02 6.99 12.05
CA LEU A 8 26.19 8.03 11.04
C LEU A 8 26.73 7.46 9.71
N LEU A 9 27.55 6.41 9.77
CA LEU A 9 28.09 5.72 8.59
C LEU A 9 27.07 4.81 7.88
N LEU A 10 25.94 4.48 8.53
CA LEU A 10 24.84 3.71 7.94
C LEU A 10 23.81 4.59 7.20
N LEU A 11 23.79 5.89 7.49
CA LEU A 11 22.89 6.87 6.84
C LEU A 11 22.98 6.89 5.30
N PRO A 12 24.16 6.76 4.64
CA PRO A 12 24.22 6.73 3.17
C PRO A 12 23.73 5.41 2.54
N VAL A 13 23.37 4.38 3.33
CA VAL A 13 22.86 3.10 2.82
C VAL A 13 21.32 3.11 2.66
N VAL A 14 20.67 4.26 2.89
CA VAL A 14 19.24 4.43 2.57
C VAL A 14 19.08 4.47 1.04
N LEU A 15 19.04 3.30 0.42
CA LEU A 15 18.75 3.14 -1.00
C LEU A 15 17.25 3.36 -1.24
N ASN A 16 16.92 4.05 -2.32
CA ASN A 16 15.55 4.07 -2.82
C ASN A 16 15.25 2.70 -3.43
N VAL A 17 14.34 1.95 -2.80
CA VAL A 17 13.80 0.72 -3.38
C VAL A 17 12.53 1.11 -4.12
N SER A 18 12.60 1.07 -5.45
CA SER A 18 11.39 1.10 -6.28
C SER A 18 10.82 -0.30 -6.35
N ALA A 19 9.51 -0.41 -6.16
CA ALA A 19 8.74 -1.62 -6.36
C ALA A 19 7.50 -1.25 -7.17
N ASN A 20 6.88 -2.25 -7.80
CA ASN A 20 5.58 -2.13 -8.48
C ASN A 20 4.47 -1.99 -7.43
N VAL A 21 4.52 -0.88 -6.70
CA VAL A 21 3.54 -0.48 -5.71
C VAL A 21 3.32 1.02 -5.82
N GLU A 22 2.05 1.42 -5.79
CA GLU A 22 1.63 2.80 -5.70
C GLU A 22 0.73 2.94 -4.48
N LYS A 23 0.77 4.09 -3.80
CA LYS A 23 0.06 4.24 -2.54
C LYS A 23 -0.45 5.64 -2.30
N THR A 24 -1.58 5.71 -1.62
CA THR A 24 -2.12 6.95 -1.07
C THR A 24 -2.38 6.79 0.42
N ILE A 25 -2.20 7.88 1.16
CA ILE A 25 -2.36 7.90 2.61
C ILE A 25 -3.36 8.99 2.96
N PHE A 26 -4.34 8.62 3.77
CA PHE A 26 -5.43 9.51 4.15
C PHE A 26 -5.80 9.33 5.63
N ILE A 27 -6.57 10.27 6.15
CA ILE A 27 -7.18 10.19 7.48
C ILE A 27 -8.66 9.93 7.25
N ALA A 28 -9.18 8.91 7.92
CA ALA A 28 -10.59 8.57 7.82
C ALA A 28 -11.46 9.74 8.32
N PRO A 29 -12.47 10.16 7.54
CA PRO A 29 -13.28 11.32 7.86
C PRO A 29 -14.11 11.08 9.13
N SER A 30 -14.68 12.16 9.66
CA SER A 30 -15.70 12.05 10.70
C SER A 30 -16.86 11.19 10.22
N LEU A 31 -17.49 10.52 11.17
CA LEU A 31 -18.73 9.78 10.98
C LEU A 31 -19.73 10.64 10.19
N THR A 32 -20.15 10.13 9.04
CA THR A 32 -21.16 10.77 8.19
C THR A 32 -22.43 9.96 8.32
N THR A 33 -23.55 10.63 8.59
CA THR A 33 -24.86 9.96 8.56
C THR A 33 -25.13 9.61 7.12
N ILE A 34 -24.98 8.34 6.76
CA ILE A 34 -25.44 7.83 5.48
C ILE A 34 -26.97 7.71 5.65
N PRO A 35 -27.78 8.48 4.90
CA PRO A 35 -29.22 8.33 5.00
C PRO A 35 -29.58 6.87 4.70
N THR A 36 -30.26 6.20 5.63
CA THR A 36 -30.53 4.74 5.61
C THR A 36 -31.37 4.26 4.44
N VAL A 37 -31.77 5.14 3.53
CA VAL A 37 -32.67 4.83 2.43
C VAL A 37 -32.27 5.73 1.26
N ASP A 38 -31.10 5.49 0.71
CA ASP A 38 -31.01 5.59 -0.74
C ASP A 38 -30.34 4.31 -1.25
N PRO A 39 -31.08 3.41 -1.91
CA PRO A 39 -30.49 2.23 -2.55
C PRO A 39 -29.36 2.64 -3.52
N SER A 40 -29.28 3.91 -3.93
CA SER A 40 -28.34 4.46 -4.91
C SER A 40 -26.85 4.19 -4.67
N LEU A 41 -26.34 4.10 -3.43
CA LEU A 41 -24.90 3.89 -3.18
C LEU A 41 -24.49 2.42 -3.27
N ASP A 42 -25.29 1.51 -2.71
CA ASP A 42 -25.08 0.08 -2.87
C ASP A 42 -25.45 -0.38 -4.30
N ASP A 43 -26.39 0.34 -4.95
CA ASP A 43 -26.73 0.17 -6.37
C ASP A 43 -25.57 0.53 -7.30
N LEU A 44 -24.54 1.26 -6.86
CA LEU A 44 -23.36 1.54 -7.69
C LEU A 44 -22.55 0.28 -8.03
N GLY A 45 -22.76 -0.83 -7.32
CA GLY A 45 -22.05 -2.09 -7.58
C GLY A 45 -20.54 -2.02 -7.38
N LEU A 46 -20.06 -1.01 -6.63
CA LEU A 46 -18.64 -0.83 -6.36
C LEU A 46 -18.14 -1.90 -5.40
N GLN A 47 -16.95 -2.43 -5.68
CA GLN A 47 -16.28 -3.32 -4.73
C GLN A 47 -15.85 -2.52 -3.50
N ARG A 48 -15.97 -3.15 -2.33
CA ARG A 48 -15.78 -2.51 -1.04
C ARG A 48 -14.51 -3.05 -0.36
N LEU A 49 -13.77 -2.17 0.31
CA LEU A 49 -12.68 -2.54 1.22
C LEU A 49 -12.98 -2.01 2.62
N SER A 50 -12.68 -2.82 3.62
CA SER A 50 -12.82 -2.45 5.03
C SER A 50 -11.63 -2.95 5.84
N PRO A 51 -11.44 -2.49 7.09
CA PRO A 51 -10.39 -3.02 7.94
C PRO A 51 -10.52 -4.54 8.21
N LEU A 52 -11.73 -5.10 8.09
CA LEU A 52 -12.01 -6.54 8.21
C LEU A 52 -11.71 -7.30 6.93
N ASN A 53 -11.98 -6.69 5.77
CA ASN A 53 -11.66 -7.21 4.44
C ASN A 53 -10.69 -6.26 3.73
N PRO A 54 -9.41 -6.23 4.16
CA PRO A 54 -8.47 -5.20 3.73
C PRO A 54 -7.82 -5.48 2.38
N ILE A 55 -8.04 -6.65 1.76
CA ILE A 55 -7.36 -7.05 0.53
C ILE A 55 -8.39 -7.39 -0.53
N LEU A 56 -8.26 -6.75 -1.69
CA LEU A 56 -9.08 -6.97 -2.86
C LEU A 56 -8.21 -7.32 -4.06
N ARG A 57 -8.36 -8.55 -4.57
CA ARG A 57 -7.69 -9.02 -5.78
C ARG A 57 -8.57 -8.77 -6.99
N THR A 58 -8.09 -8.01 -7.96
CA THR A 58 -8.91 -7.53 -9.08
C THR A 58 -8.13 -7.44 -10.39
N GLN A 59 -8.85 -7.17 -11.48
CA GLN A 59 -8.30 -6.86 -12.80
C GLN A 59 -8.73 -5.44 -13.16
N LEU A 60 -7.76 -4.57 -13.39
CA LEU A 60 -7.98 -3.17 -13.73
C LEU A 60 -7.81 -2.96 -15.22
N ASN A 61 -8.83 -2.40 -15.86
CA ASN A 61 -8.68 -1.89 -17.21
C ASN A 61 -7.73 -0.70 -17.19
N ALA A 62 -6.85 -0.64 -18.18
CA ALA A 62 -5.91 0.44 -18.38
C ALA A 62 -6.02 0.95 -19.81
N SER A 63 -5.60 2.18 -20.03
CA SER A 63 -5.53 2.78 -21.37
C SER A 63 -4.23 3.57 -21.49
N PHE A 64 -3.77 3.80 -22.72
CA PHE A 64 -2.68 4.74 -22.93
C PHE A 64 -3.14 6.15 -22.55
N PRO A 65 -2.28 6.95 -21.89
CA PRO A 65 -2.59 8.34 -21.59
C PRO A 65 -2.74 9.14 -22.89
N THR A 66 -3.72 10.03 -22.90
CA THR A 66 -4.07 10.97 -23.98
C THR A 66 -4.20 12.36 -23.38
N ASP A 67 -4.26 13.40 -24.22
CA ASP A 67 -4.42 14.79 -23.75
C ASP A 67 -5.71 14.98 -22.93
N ASP A 68 -6.76 14.22 -23.26
CA ASP A 68 -8.08 14.31 -22.62
C ASP A 68 -8.26 13.31 -21.46
N SER A 69 -7.50 12.22 -21.42
CA SER A 69 -7.59 11.20 -20.38
C SER A 69 -6.24 10.62 -20.02
N LEU A 70 -5.86 10.74 -18.75
CA LEU A 70 -4.57 10.26 -18.24
C LEU A 70 -4.52 8.73 -18.01
N GLY A 71 -5.58 8.00 -18.36
CA GLY A 71 -5.73 6.58 -18.09
C GLY A 71 -7.19 6.20 -17.86
N THR A 72 -7.42 4.95 -17.46
CA THR A 72 -8.77 4.43 -17.15
C THR A 72 -9.02 4.52 -15.66
N ASP A 73 -10.17 5.08 -15.27
CA ASP A 73 -10.58 5.20 -13.87
C ASP A 73 -11.35 3.96 -13.40
N SER A 74 -10.99 3.46 -12.23
CA SER A 74 -11.72 2.42 -11.50
C SER A 74 -12.05 2.90 -10.10
N TRP A 75 -13.28 2.62 -9.65
CA TRP A 75 -13.80 3.14 -8.40
C TRP A 75 -14.11 2.04 -7.38
N TYR A 76 -13.79 2.34 -6.13
CA TYR A 76 -13.94 1.44 -4.99
C TYR A 76 -14.52 2.21 -3.80
N PHE A 77 -15.20 1.50 -2.91
CA PHE A 77 -15.76 2.08 -1.69
C PHE A 77 -14.95 1.63 -0.48
N LEU A 78 -14.49 2.57 0.33
CA LEU A 78 -13.80 2.32 1.59
C LEU A 78 -14.79 2.54 2.71
N GLU A 79 -15.01 1.51 3.53
CA GLU A 79 -16.08 1.51 4.53
C GLU A 79 -15.62 1.03 5.89
N ASN A 80 -16.47 1.24 6.90
CA ASN A 80 -16.21 0.83 8.28
C ASN A 80 -14.85 1.33 8.80
N LEU A 81 -14.44 2.53 8.37
CA LEU A 81 -13.19 3.15 8.80
C LEU A 81 -13.32 3.67 10.23
N THR A 82 -12.21 3.74 10.96
CA THR A 82 -12.18 4.38 12.28
C THR A 82 -11.92 5.88 12.12
N PRO A 83 -12.85 6.78 12.49
CA PRO A 83 -12.68 8.22 12.34
C PRO A 83 -11.38 8.74 12.96
N GLY A 84 -10.67 9.62 12.26
CA GLY A 84 -9.40 10.19 12.72
C GLY A 84 -8.21 9.22 12.72
N ARG A 85 -8.42 7.96 12.34
CA ARG A 85 -7.34 7.01 12.12
C ARG A 85 -6.77 7.19 10.72
N ARG A 86 -5.45 7.08 10.62
CA ARG A 86 -4.71 7.14 9.36
C ARG A 86 -4.69 5.76 8.69
N TYR A 87 -4.86 5.74 7.38
CA TYR A 87 -4.85 4.54 6.54
C TYR A 87 -3.94 4.75 5.34
N GLU A 88 -3.35 3.67 4.85
CA GLU A 88 -2.69 3.59 3.54
C GLU A 88 -3.50 2.66 2.64
N ALA A 89 -3.90 3.15 1.48
CA ALA A 89 -4.38 2.30 0.40
C ALA A 89 -3.22 2.11 -0.58
N ARG A 90 -2.85 0.87 -0.85
CA ARG A 90 -1.77 0.50 -1.76
C ARG A 90 -2.27 -0.42 -2.85
N ILE A 91 -1.73 -0.26 -4.04
CA ILE A 91 -1.94 -1.18 -5.15
C ILE A 91 -0.62 -1.86 -5.49
N CYS A 92 -0.65 -3.19 -5.62
CA CYS A 92 0.49 -4.01 -6.03
C CYS A 92 0.17 -4.71 -7.36
N TRP A 93 1.09 -4.73 -8.31
CA TRP A 93 0.88 -5.40 -9.60
C TRP A 93 2.12 -6.14 -10.09
N LEU A 94 1.93 -6.96 -11.13
CA LEU A 94 3.01 -7.74 -11.73
C LEU A 94 3.96 -6.86 -12.54
N ALA A 95 5.27 -7.07 -12.39
CA ALA A 95 6.29 -6.38 -13.17
C ALA A 95 6.22 -6.63 -14.69
N THR A 96 5.54 -7.70 -15.10
CA THR A 96 5.31 -8.04 -16.53
C THR A 96 4.17 -7.25 -17.16
N GLN A 97 3.45 -6.42 -16.40
CA GLN A 97 2.39 -5.54 -16.89
C GLN A 97 2.75 -4.10 -16.50
N PRO A 98 3.64 -3.42 -17.25
CA PRO A 98 4.04 -2.04 -16.96
C PRO A 98 2.82 -1.13 -17.01
N THR A 99 2.52 -0.49 -15.89
CA THR A 99 1.33 0.32 -15.71
C THR A 99 1.65 1.35 -14.65
N ASP A 100 1.39 2.60 -14.98
CA ASP A 100 1.45 3.70 -14.03
C ASP A 100 0.10 3.82 -13.36
N PHE A 101 0.09 3.85 -12.03
CA PHE A 101 -1.12 3.93 -11.23
C PHE A 101 -1.17 5.27 -10.51
N THR A 102 -2.37 5.80 -10.29
CA THR A 102 -2.57 6.94 -9.40
C THR A 102 -3.76 6.67 -8.50
N LEU A 103 -3.56 6.83 -7.19
CA LEU A 103 -4.58 6.57 -6.17
C LEU A 103 -5.01 7.88 -5.50
N THR A 104 -6.31 8.17 -5.54
CA THR A 104 -6.89 9.36 -4.92
C THR A 104 -8.16 9.01 -4.16
N THR A 105 -8.30 9.52 -2.95
CA THR A 105 -9.49 9.33 -2.12
C THR A 105 -10.36 10.58 -2.10
N TYR A 106 -11.67 10.38 -2.12
CA TYR A 106 -12.67 11.45 -2.10
C TYR A 106 -13.71 11.20 -1.02
N THR A 107 -14.18 12.26 -0.36
CA THR A 107 -15.34 12.14 0.52
C THR A 107 -16.61 11.96 -0.31
N LEU A 108 -17.69 11.50 0.33
CA LEU A 108 -18.99 11.40 -0.33
C LEU A 108 -19.44 12.76 -0.85
N LEU A 109 -19.19 13.82 -0.09
CA LEU A 109 -19.55 15.17 -0.48
C LEU A 109 -18.77 15.60 -1.74
N ASP A 110 -17.44 15.43 -1.74
CA ASP A 110 -16.62 15.78 -2.91
C ASP A 110 -17.07 15.03 -4.17
N ALA A 111 -17.39 13.75 -4.03
CA ALA A 111 -17.79 12.90 -5.15
C ALA A 111 -19.16 13.28 -5.75
N ILE A 112 -20.05 13.87 -4.95
CA ILE A 112 -21.38 14.32 -5.39
C ILE A 112 -21.33 15.76 -5.91
N GLU A 113 -20.55 16.63 -5.27
CA GLU A 113 -20.45 18.05 -5.62
C GLU A 113 -19.63 18.29 -6.90
N ASP A 114 -18.63 17.46 -7.20
CA ASP A 114 -17.84 17.54 -8.43
C ASP A 114 -18.52 16.75 -9.57
N PRO A 115 -19.06 17.43 -10.61
CA PRO A 115 -19.74 16.75 -11.71
C PRO A 115 -18.83 15.80 -12.49
N ALA A 116 -17.52 16.08 -12.56
CA ALA A 116 -16.57 15.23 -13.26
C ALA A 116 -16.34 13.92 -12.50
N LEU A 117 -16.21 13.99 -11.17
CA LEU A 117 -16.09 12.79 -10.33
C LEU A 117 -17.37 11.96 -10.39
N PHE A 118 -18.53 12.59 -10.18
CA PHE A 118 -19.82 11.92 -10.24
C PHE A 118 -20.05 11.23 -11.59
N SER A 119 -19.73 11.90 -12.70
CA SER A 119 -19.82 11.32 -14.04
C SER A 119 -18.89 10.11 -14.19
N SER A 120 -17.64 10.20 -13.74
CA SER A 120 -16.68 9.09 -13.83
C SER A 120 -17.09 7.87 -12.98
N ILE A 121 -17.66 8.09 -11.79
CA ILE A 121 -18.21 7.03 -10.94
C ILE A 121 -19.39 6.37 -11.65
N SER A 122 -20.29 7.18 -12.23
CA SER A 122 -21.49 6.70 -12.93
C SER A 122 -21.14 5.87 -14.18
N VAL A 123 -20.13 6.29 -14.95
CA VAL A 123 -19.64 5.54 -16.11
C VAL A 123 -19.06 4.20 -15.68
N TYR A 124 -18.23 4.19 -14.63
CA TYR A 124 -17.64 2.97 -14.11
C TYR A 124 -18.70 2.02 -13.53
N SER A 125 -19.66 2.53 -12.74
CA SER A 125 -20.73 1.72 -12.15
C SER A 125 -21.63 1.11 -13.23
N ALA A 126 -22.02 1.90 -14.24
CA ALA A 126 -22.85 1.41 -15.34
C ALA A 126 -22.16 0.29 -16.14
N ALA A 127 -20.87 0.45 -16.46
CA ALA A 127 -20.10 -0.59 -17.15
C ALA A 127 -20.01 -1.86 -16.30
N ARG A 128 -19.76 -1.71 -15.00
CA ARG A 128 -19.61 -2.84 -14.08
C ARG A 128 -20.92 -3.60 -13.87
N LEU A 129 -22.04 -2.91 -13.72
CA LEU A 129 -23.37 -3.53 -13.59
C LEU A 129 -23.80 -4.25 -14.88
N ALA A 130 -23.31 -3.84 -16.04
CA ALA A 130 -23.52 -4.55 -17.30
C ALA A 130 -22.74 -5.87 -17.35
N ASP A 131 -21.51 -5.91 -16.82
CA ASP A 131 -20.68 -7.11 -16.76
C ASP A 131 -21.10 -8.08 -15.64
N TYR A 132 -21.57 -7.54 -14.50
CA TYR A 132 -21.96 -8.28 -13.30
C TYR A 132 -23.34 -7.80 -12.82
N PRO A 133 -24.43 -8.32 -13.39
CA PRO A 133 -25.76 -7.96 -12.95
C PRO A 133 -25.99 -8.37 -11.48
N PRO A 134 -26.83 -7.65 -10.72
CA PRO A 134 -26.99 -7.81 -9.26
C PRO A 134 -27.37 -9.22 -8.76
N GLN A 135 -27.75 -10.15 -9.62
CA GLN A 135 -28.09 -11.53 -9.24
C GLN A 135 -26.87 -12.38 -8.85
N ASP A 136 -25.65 -12.00 -9.26
CA ASP A 136 -24.42 -12.78 -9.00
C ASP A 136 -23.59 -12.25 -7.82
N ILE A 137 -24.07 -11.25 -7.08
CA ILE A 137 -23.42 -10.72 -5.88
C ILE A 137 -23.96 -11.53 -4.68
N PRO A 138 -23.15 -12.39 -4.03
CA PRO A 138 -23.56 -13.01 -2.77
C PRO A 138 -23.88 -11.89 -1.78
N PRO A 139 -24.96 -12.00 -0.98
CA PRO A 139 -25.25 -11.03 0.06
C PRO A 139 -24.18 -11.18 1.15
N ASP A 140 -23.03 -10.52 0.97
CA ASP A 140 -22.02 -10.41 2.01
C ASP A 140 -22.55 -9.48 3.08
N SER A 141 -23.25 -10.08 4.06
CA SER A 141 -23.51 -9.56 5.40
C SER A 141 -23.93 -8.08 5.46
N ALA A 142 -24.91 -7.68 4.65
CA ALA A 142 -25.70 -6.50 4.98
C ALA A 142 -26.46 -6.81 6.28
N SER A 143 -25.98 -6.25 7.39
CA SER A 143 -26.67 -6.25 8.67
C SER A 143 -28.14 -5.88 8.46
N THR A 144 -29.04 -6.79 8.83
CA THR A 144 -30.50 -6.69 8.68
C THR A 144 -31.11 -5.71 9.70
N ASP A 145 -30.55 -4.51 9.83
CA ASP A 145 -31.10 -3.47 10.71
C ASP A 145 -31.36 -2.18 9.91
N PRO A 146 -32.62 -1.75 9.74
CA PRO A 146 -33.00 -0.56 8.98
C PRO A 146 -32.71 0.76 9.73
N SER A 147 -31.66 0.80 10.55
CA SER A 147 -31.26 1.99 11.32
C SER A 147 -30.16 2.77 10.60
N PRO A 148 -30.17 4.12 10.61
CA PRO A 148 -29.09 4.93 10.03
C PRO A 148 -27.75 4.50 10.63
N THR A 149 -26.92 3.85 9.81
CA THR A 149 -25.57 3.51 10.19
C THR A 149 -24.69 4.72 9.92
N THR A 150 -24.20 5.31 11.00
CA THR A 150 -23.21 6.38 10.90
C THR A 150 -21.85 5.73 10.70
N GLU A 151 -21.29 5.86 9.49
CA GLU A 151 -20.02 5.23 9.14
C GLU A 151 -19.01 6.28 8.65
N SER A 152 -17.72 5.95 8.79
CA SER A 152 -16.64 6.69 8.16
C SER A 152 -16.31 6.02 6.83
N VAL A 153 -16.58 6.72 5.74
CA VAL A 153 -16.57 6.20 4.38
C VAL A 153 -15.84 7.13 3.42
N LEU A 154 -15.21 6.57 2.39
CA LEU A 154 -14.53 7.30 1.31
C LEU A 154 -14.69 6.55 -0.02
N PHE A 155 -14.69 7.29 -1.12
CA PHE A 155 -14.43 6.72 -2.43
C PHE A 155 -12.92 6.64 -2.68
N LEU A 156 -12.47 5.55 -3.28
CA LEU A 156 -11.12 5.39 -3.79
C LEU A 156 -11.18 5.31 -5.31
N ARG A 157 -10.55 6.27 -5.98
CA ARG A 157 -10.27 6.24 -7.42
C ARG A 157 -8.88 5.69 -7.65
N VAL A 158 -8.82 4.67 -8.50
CA VAL A 158 -7.59 4.10 -9.04
C VAL A 158 -7.56 4.39 -10.53
N ARG A 159 -6.61 5.21 -10.96
CA ARG A 159 -6.36 5.47 -12.38
C ARG A 159 -5.23 4.57 -12.87
N ALA A 160 -5.44 3.88 -13.97
CA ALA A 160 -4.47 2.97 -14.58
C ALA A 160 -4.09 3.44 -15.99
N ALA A 161 -2.81 3.75 -16.18
CA ALA A 161 -2.26 4.17 -17.45
C ALA A 161 -1.23 3.15 -17.94
N ALA A 162 -1.34 2.70 -19.18
CA ALA A 162 -0.32 1.82 -19.75
C ALA A 162 1.01 2.56 -19.90
N ASP A 163 2.07 2.01 -19.30
CA ASP A 163 3.43 2.62 -19.30
C ASP A 163 4.43 1.73 -20.03
N TYR A 164 4.17 1.52 -21.33
CA TYR A 164 5.09 0.79 -22.21
C TYR A 164 4.90 1.19 -23.67
N TYR A 165 5.89 0.83 -24.49
CA TYR A 165 5.78 0.86 -25.94
C TYR A 165 6.12 -0.53 -26.48
N SER A 166 5.34 -1.00 -27.44
CA SER A 166 5.52 -2.31 -28.07
C SER A 166 5.48 -2.19 -29.58
N LEU A 167 6.20 -3.10 -30.26
CA LEU A 167 6.07 -3.30 -31.70
C LEU A 167 4.84 -4.13 -32.04
N ASP A 168 4.27 -4.83 -31.06
CA ASP A 168 3.00 -5.52 -31.23
C ASP A 168 1.86 -4.50 -31.31
N ARG A 169 1.33 -4.35 -32.53
CA ARG A 169 0.23 -3.44 -32.83
C ARG A 169 -1.02 -3.74 -32.01
N SER A 170 -1.30 -5.01 -31.73
CA SER A 170 -2.49 -5.39 -30.95
C SER A 170 -2.41 -4.89 -29.51
N LEU A 171 -1.20 -4.91 -28.94
CA LEU A 171 -0.92 -4.41 -27.60
C LEU A 171 -0.95 -2.88 -27.52
N MET A 172 -0.57 -2.21 -28.61
CA MET A 172 -0.66 -0.75 -28.72
C MET A 172 -2.08 -0.23 -29.01
N GLU A 173 -2.93 -1.04 -29.64
CA GLU A 173 -4.33 -0.69 -29.94
C GLU A 173 -5.28 -1.04 -28.79
N SER A 174 -5.03 -2.16 -28.08
CA SER A 174 -5.85 -2.62 -26.97
C SER A 174 -4.98 -3.06 -25.79
N VAL A 175 -5.08 -2.32 -24.70
CA VAL A 175 -4.33 -2.60 -23.47
C VAL A 175 -5.03 -3.73 -22.70
N PRO A 176 -4.33 -4.83 -22.37
CA PRO A 176 -4.92 -5.90 -21.58
C PRO A 176 -5.12 -5.46 -20.11
N PRO A 177 -6.15 -5.99 -19.43
CA PRO A 177 -6.35 -5.70 -18.01
C PRO A 177 -5.17 -6.12 -17.13
N VAL A 178 -4.89 -5.31 -16.11
CA VAL A 178 -3.76 -5.49 -15.19
C VAL A 178 -4.23 -6.20 -13.94
N ARG A 179 -3.58 -7.32 -13.59
CA ARG A 179 -3.85 -8.01 -12.34
C ARG A 179 -3.20 -7.25 -11.20
N ALA A 180 -4.03 -6.80 -10.26
CA ALA A 180 -3.57 -6.01 -9.13
C ALA A 180 -4.26 -6.42 -7.84
N ASP A 181 -3.53 -6.28 -6.73
CA ASP A 181 -4.05 -6.42 -5.38
C ASP A 181 -4.14 -5.02 -4.75
N ILE A 182 -5.34 -4.59 -4.41
CA ILE A 182 -5.59 -3.36 -3.64
C ILE A 182 -5.65 -3.73 -2.17
N ILE A 183 -4.88 -3.03 -1.33
CA ILE A 183 -4.77 -3.32 0.09
C ILE A 183 -5.01 -2.05 0.90
N LEU A 184 -5.92 -2.12 1.86
CA LEU A 184 -6.22 -1.09 2.86
C LEU A 184 -5.54 -1.44 4.19
N ASP A 185 -4.50 -0.70 4.56
CA ASP A 185 -3.72 -0.93 5.78
C ASP A 185 -3.95 0.19 6.81
N PRO A 186 -4.50 -0.10 7.99
CA PRO A 186 -4.62 0.89 9.06
C PRO A 186 -3.26 1.21 9.69
N PHE A 187 -3.08 2.43 10.17
CA PHE A 187 -1.89 2.78 10.94
C PHE A 187 -2.07 2.40 12.42
N LEU A 188 -0.96 2.01 13.05
CA LEU A 188 -0.83 1.89 14.50
C LEU A 188 -0.37 3.25 15.05
N GLY A 189 -1.19 3.85 15.92
CA GLY A 189 -0.90 5.16 16.52
C GLY A 189 -0.73 6.29 15.51
N ASN A 190 -1.25 6.15 14.28
CA ASN A 190 -1.07 7.09 13.16
C ASN A 190 0.39 7.33 12.71
N VAL A 191 1.33 6.47 13.14
CA VAL A 191 2.76 6.58 12.77
C VAL A 191 3.17 5.54 11.73
N PHE A 192 2.90 4.25 11.98
CA PHE A 192 3.34 3.16 11.09
C PHE A 192 2.16 2.33 10.57
N PRO A 193 2.24 1.82 9.33
CA PRO A 193 1.28 0.82 8.84
C PRO A 193 1.28 -0.42 9.72
N LEU A 194 0.11 -0.97 10.03
CA LEU A 194 -0.02 -2.11 10.93
C LEU A 194 0.64 -3.36 10.34
N SER A 195 0.56 -3.55 9.03
CA SER A 195 1.22 -4.68 8.36
C SER A 195 2.75 -4.66 8.42
N LEU A 196 3.37 -3.51 8.73
CA LEU A 196 4.82 -3.38 8.88
C LEU A 196 5.33 -3.91 10.23
N VAL A 197 4.48 -3.94 11.25
CA VAL A 197 4.87 -4.25 12.64
C VAL A 197 5.54 -5.64 12.77
N PRO A 198 5.00 -6.73 12.20
CA PRO A 198 5.63 -8.04 12.29
C PRO A 198 7.01 -8.07 11.64
N THR A 199 7.15 -7.44 10.47
CA THR A 199 8.42 -7.35 9.73
C THR A 199 9.46 -6.57 10.52
N ALA A 200 9.09 -5.42 11.09
CA ALA A 200 9.99 -4.62 11.92
C ALA A 200 10.44 -5.39 13.16
N CYS A 201 9.52 -6.07 13.85
CA CYS A 201 9.83 -6.92 15.00
C CYS A 201 10.83 -8.02 14.64
N TYR A 202 10.59 -8.72 13.52
CA TYR A 202 11.49 -9.75 13.00
C TYR A 202 12.90 -9.21 12.71
N MET A 203 12.99 -8.06 12.04
CA MET A 203 14.28 -7.41 11.75
C MET A 203 15.02 -7.00 13.02
N CYS A 204 14.32 -6.51 14.04
CA CYS A 204 14.92 -6.22 15.35
C CYS A 204 15.51 -7.47 16.01
N VAL A 205 14.79 -8.61 15.98
CA VAL A 205 15.27 -9.88 16.55
C VAL A 205 16.54 -10.34 15.83
N ILE A 206 16.54 -10.34 14.49
CA ILE A 206 17.73 -10.70 13.70
C ILE A 206 18.90 -9.78 14.02
N GLY A 207 18.67 -8.47 14.06
CA GLY A 207 19.72 -7.48 14.36
C GLY A 207 20.37 -7.73 15.72
N CYS A 208 19.55 -8.01 16.75
CA CYS A 208 20.04 -8.35 18.08
C CYS A 208 20.90 -9.62 18.07
N VAL A 209 20.45 -10.69 17.41
CA VAL A 209 21.21 -11.94 17.31
C VAL A 209 22.53 -11.72 16.57
N ALA A 210 22.52 -10.98 15.46
CA ALA A 210 23.73 -10.66 14.70
C ALA A 210 24.73 -9.84 15.54
N ALA A 211 24.25 -8.87 16.32
CA ALA A 211 25.10 -8.06 17.19
C ALA A 211 25.74 -8.90 18.32
N LEU A 212 24.99 -9.83 18.92
CA LEU A 212 25.51 -10.75 19.92
C LEU A 212 26.58 -11.68 19.35
N LEU A 213 26.31 -12.27 18.18
CA LEU A 213 27.28 -13.14 17.49
C LEU A 213 28.53 -12.36 17.06
N GLY A 214 28.37 -11.16 16.49
CA GLY A 214 29.48 -10.31 16.10
C GLY A 214 30.36 -9.93 17.30
N SER A 215 29.73 -9.57 18.43
CA SER A 215 30.44 -9.27 19.67
C SER A 215 31.19 -10.49 20.22
N TRP A 216 30.58 -11.68 20.14
CA TRP A 216 31.22 -12.92 20.54
C TRP A 216 32.43 -13.25 19.67
N VAL A 217 32.29 -13.19 18.35
CA VAL A 217 33.38 -13.43 17.38
C VAL A 217 34.53 -12.44 17.60
N TRP A 218 34.22 -11.14 17.73
CA TRP A 218 35.21 -10.11 18.01
C TRP A 218 35.98 -10.39 19.31
N GLY A 219 35.26 -10.83 20.35
CA GLY A 219 35.87 -11.25 21.61
C GLY A 219 36.83 -12.43 21.46
N GLN A 220 36.52 -13.41 20.60
CA GLN A 220 37.44 -14.54 20.34
C GLN A 220 38.71 -14.08 19.61
N PHE A 221 38.58 -13.21 18.60
CA PHE A 221 39.73 -12.64 17.91
C PHE A 221 40.63 -11.84 18.86
N GLY A 222 40.05 -11.04 19.76
CA GLY A 222 40.80 -10.31 20.79
C GLY A 222 41.63 -11.24 21.68
N LYS A 223 41.02 -12.35 22.15
CA LYS A 223 41.72 -13.34 22.99
C LYS A 223 42.90 -14.03 22.30
N VAL A 224 42.86 -14.18 20.97
CA VAL A 224 43.98 -14.76 20.19
C VAL A 224 45.05 -13.70 19.86
N ALA A 225 44.64 -12.46 19.61
CA ALA A 225 45.55 -11.38 19.23
C ALA A 225 46.39 -10.83 20.40
N GLU A 226 45.79 -10.66 21.59
CA GLU A 226 46.49 -10.15 22.77
C GLU A 226 47.78 -10.92 23.14
N PRO A 227 47.78 -12.26 23.24
CA PRO A 227 48.99 -13.01 23.57
C PRO A 227 50.07 -12.93 22.48
N LEU A 228 49.69 -12.75 21.20
CA LEU A 228 50.64 -12.55 20.09
C LEU A 228 51.31 -11.18 20.17
N SER A 229 50.54 -10.12 20.44
CA SER A 229 51.10 -8.78 20.66
C SER A 229 52.00 -8.70 21.89
N ALA A 230 51.65 -9.40 22.97
CA ALA A 230 52.46 -9.45 24.19
C ALA A 230 53.79 -10.18 23.96
N ARG A 231 53.79 -11.27 23.18
CA ARG A 231 55.03 -11.97 22.77
C ARG A 231 55.92 -11.10 21.89
N GLN A 232 55.37 -10.42 20.88
CA GLN A 232 56.14 -9.52 20.02
C GLN A 232 56.75 -8.33 20.79
N ALA A 233 56.02 -7.77 21.77
CA ALA A 233 56.53 -6.70 22.63
C ALA A 233 57.68 -7.17 23.54
N LEU A 234 57.60 -8.40 24.05
CA LEU A 234 58.68 -9.02 24.83
C LEU A 234 59.93 -9.30 23.98
N GLU A 235 59.78 -9.80 22.75
CA GLU A 235 60.92 -10.00 21.85
C GLU A 235 61.63 -8.69 21.48
N LYS A 236 60.88 -7.63 21.17
CA LYS A 236 61.45 -6.30 20.92
C LYS A 236 62.20 -5.71 22.12
N ARG A 237 61.82 -6.06 23.36
CA ARG A 237 62.54 -5.66 24.57
C ARG A 237 63.83 -6.43 24.82
N LYS A 238 63.95 -7.67 24.32
CA LYS A 238 65.17 -8.48 24.45
C LYS A 238 66.24 -8.15 23.42
N THR A 239 65.88 -7.45 22.35
CA THR A 239 66.77 -7.08 21.24
C THR A 239 67.35 -5.67 21.36
N LYS A 240 67.08 -5.00 22.49
CA LYS A 240 67.55 -3.65 22.80
C LYS A 240 68.37 -3.69 24.08
#